data_AF-A0A8C4VYZ7-F1
#
_entry.id   AF-A0A8C4VYZ7-F1
#
_cell.length_a   1.000
_cell.length_b   1.000
_cell.length_c   1.000
_cell.angle_alpha   90.00
_cell.angle_beta   90.00
_cell.angle_gamma   90.00
#
_symmetry.space_group_name_H-M   'P 1'
#
loop_
_entity.id
_entity.type
_entity.pdbx_description
1 polymer ?
#
loop_
_entity_poly.entity_id
_entity_poly.type
_entity_poly.pdbx_seq_one_letter_code
_entity_poly.pdbx_strand_id
1 'polypeptide(L)'
;LLILAFGIWGLLAKESLVSERIAHLGSDPMLFFVLVGLAVSTVSLAGCVGALYENTCLLKFFTGGVITFVILEILGGLVLYSLRHQLKGSLQNTMLEAVLRYQDDPDLRFIMDEIQMGLQCCGAESYQDWQMNIYFNCSSPGVQACGVPASCCLNPLENGTITNSQCGFGALGMEEFEAQSIISLGGCVPQLSRWLRGHRGVLSAYFCEVALSFQLGSREKGWNHAEKSPSCTGRELCWPH
;
A
#
# COMPACT_ATOMS: atom_id res chain seq x y z
N LEU A 1 10.87 9.22 -9.50
CA LEU A 1 12.24 9.06 -8.95
C LEU A 1 12.29 8.30 -7.63
N LEU A 2 11.62 8.74 -6.55
CA LEU A 2 11.67 8.01 -5.25
C LEU A 2 11.21 6.55 -5.35
N ILE A 3 10.08 6.30 -6.02
CA ILE A 3 9.55 4.93 -6.23
C ILE A 3 10.55 4.05 -6.99
N LEU A 4 11.19 4.62 -8.02
CA LEU A 4 12.20 3.91 -8.81
C LEU A 4 13.46 3.63 -7.98
N ALA A 5 13.91 4.59 -7.17
CA ALA A 5 15.04 4.41 -6.26
C ALA A 5 14.75 3.32 -5.21
N PHE A 6 13.53 3.30 -4.64
CA PHE A 6 13.10 2.27 -3.70
C PHE A 6 13.06 0.88 -4.36
N GLY A 7 12.49 0.78 -5.56
CA GLY A 7 12.47 -0.49 -6.31
C GLY A 7 13.86 -1.01 -6.64
N ILE A 8 14.77 -0.14 -7.11
CA ILE A 8 16.16 -0.50 -7.38
C ILE A 8 16.88 -0.91 -6.10
N TRP A 9 16.72 -0.14 -5.01
CA TRP A 9 17.30 -0.48 -3.71
C TRP A 9 16.82 -1.85 -3.24
N GLY A 10 15.51 -2.13 -3.33
CA GLY A 10 14.93 -3.42 -2.95
C GLY A 10 15.49 -4.58 -3.78
N LEU A 11 15.63 -4.40 -5.10
CA LEU A 11 16.27 -5.40 -5.97
C LEU A 11 17.74 -5.61 -5.62
N LEU A 12 18.50 -4.54 -5.36
CA LEU A 12 19.92 -4.65 -4.99
C LEU A 12 20.12 -5.31 -3.62
N ALA A 13 19.24 -5.02 -2.65
CA ALA A 13 19.24 -5.69 -1.36
C ALA A 13 18.96 -7.19 -1.52
N LYS A 14 18.00 -7.53 -2.39
CA LYS A 14 17.67 -8.92 -2.73
C LYS A 14 18.79 -9.62 -3.50
N GLU A 15 19.49 -8.94 -4.40
CA GLU A 15 20.59 -9.49 -5.22
C GLU A 15 21.72 -10.09 -4.37
N SER A 16 21.90 -9.65 -3.12
CA SER A 16 22.81 -10.28 -2.16
C SER A 16 22.44 -11.73 -1.77
N LEU A 17 21.23 -12.18 -2.16
CA LEU A 17 20.64 -13.51 -1.93
C LEU A 17 20.24 -14.25 -3.23
N VAL A 18 20.51 -13.70 -4.44
CA VAL A 18 19.89 -14.10 -5.74
C VAL A 18 20.69 -15.10 -6.59
N SER A 19 21.62 -15.87 -6.02
CA SER A 19 22.31 -16.89 -6.83
C SER A 19 21.44 -18.12 -7.21
N GLU A 20 20.17 -18.26 -6.79
CA GLU A 20 19.46 -19.55 -6.96
C GLU A 20 17.97 -19.55 -7.37
N ARG A 21 17.35 -18.49 -7.93
CA ARG A 21 15.98 -18.69 -8.47
C ARG A 21 15.53 -17.74 -9.57
N ILE A 22 16.02 -18.00 -10.79
CA ILE A 22 15.41 -17.54 -12.04
C ILE A 22 14.18 -18.42 -12.34
N ALA A 23 13.13 -18.27 -11.54
CA ALA A 23 11.80 -18.79 -11.83
C ALA A 23 10.81 -17.96 -11.01
N HIS A 24 9.97 -17.16 -11.69
CA HIS A 24 9.02 -16.17 -11.16
C HIS A 24 9.46 -14.70 -11.20
N LEU A 25 9.95 -14.22 -12.35
CA LEU A 25 10.07 -12.79 -12.64
C LEU A 25 8.74 -12.01 -12.57
N GLY A 26 7.58 -12.67 -12.53
CA GLY A 26 6.26 -12.02 -12.50
C GLY A 26 5.68 -11.74 -11.10
N SER A 27 6.34 -12.17 -10.02
CA SER A 27 5.74 -12.21 -8.67
C SER A 27 6.51 -11.40 -7.62
N ASP A 28 7.56 -10.68 -8.02
CA ASP A 28 8.35 -9.86 -7.10
C ASP A 28 7.76 -8.45 -6.97
N PRO A 29 7.29 -8.03 -5.78
CA PRO A 29 6.79 -6.68 -5.54
C PRO A 29 7.79 -5.59 -5.94
N MET A 30 9.11 -5.85 -5.80
CA MET A 30 10.15 -4.88 -6.11
C MET A 30 10.25 -4.57 -7.61
N LEU A 31 10.04 -5.59 -8.46
CA LEU A 31 10.05 -5.39 -9.92
C LEU A 31 8.88 -4.50 -10.36
N PHE A 32 7.70 -4.68 -9.75
CA PHE A 32 6.55 -3.82 -10.00
C PHE A 32 6.85 -2.35 -9.67
N PHE A 33 7.48 -2.08 -8.52
CA PHE A 33 7.90 -0.71 -8.16
C PHE A 33 8.88 -0.11 -9.17
N VAL A 34 9.81 -0.88 -9.71
CA VAL A 34 10.75 -0.41 -10.75
C VAL A 34 9.99 -0.05 -12.04
N LEU A 35 9.10 -0.93 -12.52
CA LEU A 35 8.34 -0.72 -13.75
C LEU A 35 7.45 0.52 -13.65
N VAL A 36 6.68 0.64 -12.56
CA VAL A 36 5.82 1.82 -12.30
C VAL A 36 6.69 3.07 -12.13
N GLY A 37 7.77 2.99 -11.36
CA GLY A 37 8.69 4.09 -11.13
C GLY A 37 9.32 4.62 -12.42
N LEU A 38 9.65 3.73 -13.37
CA LEU A 38 10.19 4.08 -14.68
C LEU A 38 9.12 4.76 -15.53
N ALA A 39 7.93 4.17 -15.64
CA ALA A 39 6.82 4.71 -16.42
C ALA A 39 6.40 6.11 -15.94
N VAL A 40 6.28 6.30 -14.62
CA VAL A 40 5.96 7.63 -14.06
C VAL A 40 7.08 8.62 -14.33
N SER A 41 8.35 8.21 -14.15
CA SER A 41 9.49 9.13 -14.35
C SER A 41 9.64 9.56 -15.82
N THR A 42 9.37 8.69 -16.80
CA THR A 42 9.41 9.04 -18.23
C THR A 42 8.28 9.99 -18.62
N VAL A 43 7.06 9.75 -18.14
CA VAL A 43 5.91 10.65 -18.35
C VAL A 43 6.19 12.02 -17.73
N SER A 44 6.68 12.06 -16.48
CA SER A 44 7.05 13.32 -15.82
C SER A 44 8.16 14.07 -16.56
N LEU A 45 9.22 13.38 -17.02
CA LEU A 45 10.30 13.99 -17.78
C LEU A 45 9.79 14.59 -19.10
N ALA A 46 8.93 13.85 -19.81
CA ALA A 46 8.31 14.35 -21.03
C ALA A 46 7.46 15.61 -20.77
N GLY A 47 6.78 15.69 -19.63
CA GLY A 47 6.06 16.89 -19.18
C GLY A 47 7.00 18.07 -18.95
N CYS A 48 8.08 17.87 -18.18
CA CYS A 48 9.06 18.92 -17.89
C CYS A 48 9.78 19.42 -19.14
N VAL A 49 10.33 18.50 -19.95
CA VAL A 49 11.03 18.84 -21.21
C VAL A 49 10.07 19.43 -22.23
N GLY A 50 8.84 18.91 -22.32
CA GLY A 50 7.81 19.44 -23.22
C GLY A 50 7.42 20.88 -22.90
N ALA A 51 7.37 21.25 -21.61
CA ALA A 51 7.15 22.62 -21.19
C ALA A 51 8.36 23.53 -21.47
N LEU A 52 9.58 23.07 -21.16
CA LEU A 52 10.81 23.85 -21.34
C LEU A 52 11.13 24.17 -22.81
N TYR A 53 10.90 23.21 -23.70
CA TYR A 53 11.19 23.35 -25.13
C TYR A 53 9.96 23.73 -25.96
N GLU A 54 8.83 24.06 -25.31
CA GLU A 54 7.53 24.34 -25.96
C GLU A 54 7.12 23.28 -27.00
N ASN A 55 7.52 22.02 -26.76
CA ASN A 55 7.30 20.94 -27.71
C ASN A 55 5.91 20.32 -27.51
N THR A 56 4.99 20.70 -28.39
CA THR A 56 3.60 20.23 -28.38
C THR A 56 3.46 18.70 -28.44
N CYS A 57 4.38 18.00 -29.11
CA CYS A 57 4.34 16.53 -29.20
C CYS A 57 4.59 15.88 -27.83
N LEU A 58 5.62 16.33 -27.11
CA LEU A 58 5.94 15.85 -25.76
C LEU A 58 4.81 16.19 -24.77
N LEU A 59 4.20 17.37 -24.90
CA LEU A 59 3.08 17.76 -24.04
C LEU A 59 1.83 16.90 -24.30
N LYS A 60 1.58 16.48 -25.55
CA LYS A 60 0.51 15.52 -25.89
C LYS A 60 0.80 14.15 -25.30
N PHE A 61 2.04 13.67 -25.37
CA PHE A 61 2.44 12.41 -24.75
C PHE A 61 2.22 12.42 -23.23
N PHE A 62 2.67 13.49 -22.55
CA PHE A 62 2.41 13.69 -21.12
C PHE A 62 0.92 13.67 -20.78
N THR A 63 0.12 14.46 -21.53
CA THR A 63 -1.33 14.54 -21.31
C THR A 63 -2.00 13.17 -21.51
N GLY A 64 -1.63 12.44 -22.58
CA GLY A 64 -2.14 11.11 -22.85
C GLY A 64 -1.77 10.11 -21.75
N GLY A 65 -0.51 10.11 -21.29
CA GLY A 65 -0.04 9.25 -20.21
C GLY A 65 -0.82 9.46 -18.91
N VAL A 66 -1.03 10.72 -18.51
CA VAL A 66 -1.82 11.04 -17.30
C VAL A 66 -3.26 10.55 -17.43
N ILE A 67 -3.91 10.75 -18.59
CA ILE A 67 -5.27 10.25 -18.83
C ILE A 67 -5.32 8.73 -18.71
N THR A 68 -4.34 8.02 -19.29
CA THR A 68 -4.25 6.56 -19.18
C THR A 68 -4.13 6.12 -17.72
N PHE A 69 -3.30 6.77 -16.92
CA PHE A 69 -3.19 6.47 -15.47
C PHE A 69 -4.50 6.68 -14.74
N VAL A 70 -5.22 7.78 -15.00
CA VAL A 70 -6.53 8.03 -14.37
C VAL A 70 -7.55 6.94 -14.72
N ILE A 71 -7.58 6.48 -15.99
CA ILE A 71 -8.45 5.38 -16.40
C ILE A 71 -8.07 4.09 -15.67
N LEU A 72 -6.79 3.78 -15.55
CA LEU A 72 -6.30 2.60 -14.82
C LEU A 72 -6.66 2.65 -13.33
N GLU A 73 -6.55 3.81 -12.68
CA GLU A 73 -6.96 4.00 -11.28
C GLU A 73 -8.47 3.74 -11.09
N ILE A 74 -9.32 4.25 -11.98
CA ILE A 74 -10.78 4.03 -11.91
C ILE A 74 -11.10 2.55 -12.10
N LEU A 75 -10.52 1.90 -13.13
CA LEU A 75 -10.73 0.48 -13.38
C LEU A 75 -10.22 -0.38 -12.22
N GLY A 76 -9.03 -0.06 -11.68
CA GLY A 76 -8.47 -0.73 -10.51
C GLY A 76 -9.35 -0.59 -9.28
N GLY A 77 -9.88 0.61 -9.01
CA GLY A 77 -10.83 0.85 -7.93
C GLY A 77 -12.13 0.06 -8.08
N LEU A 78 -12.68 -0.04 -9.31
CA LEU A 78 -13.86 -0.85 -9.60
C LEU A 78 -13.62 -2.35 -9.37
N VAL A 79 -12.46 -2.86 -9.81
CA VAL A 79 -12.06 -4.26 -9.58
C VAL A 79 -11.87 -4.52 -8.09
N LEU A 80 -11.19 -3.62 -7.36
CA LEU A 80 -11.00 -3.74 -5.92
C LEU A 80 -12.34 -3.76 -5.17
N TYR A 81 -13.27 -2.89 -5.58
CA TYR A 81 -14.60 -2.83 -4.99
C TYR A 81 -15.41 -4.10 -5.26
N SER A 82 -15.39 -4.62 -6.49
CA SER A 82 -16.12 -5.83 -6.85
C SER A 82 -15.58 -7.07 -6.15
N LEU A 83 -14.26 -7.15 -5.95
CA LEU A 83 -13.58 -8.27 -5.30
C LEU A 83 -13.38 -8.09 -3.79
N ARG A 84 -13.93 -7.05 -3.16
CA ARG A 84 -13.68 -6.72 -1.74
C ARG A 84 -13.88 -7.89 -0.76
N HIS A 85 -14.89 -8.72 -1.01
CA HIS A 85 -15.19 -9.87 -0.14
C HIS A 85 -14.16 -10.99 -0.32
N GLN A 86 -13.77 -11.27 -1.57
CA GLN A 86 -12.74 -12.25 -1.89
C GLN A 86 -11.37 -11.79 -1.34
N LEU A 87 -11.04 -10.51 -1.50
CA LEU A 87 -9.82 -9.92 -0.98
C LEU A 87 -9.76 -10.00 0.54
N LYS A 88 -10.87 -9.74 1.24
CA LYS A 88 -10.93 -9.90 2.70
C LYS A 88 -10.64 -11.35 3.12
N GLY A 89 -11.27 -12.33 2.47
CA GLY A 89 -11.04 -13.75 2.75
C GLY A 89 -9.61 -14.19 2.42
N SER A 90 -9.08 -13.74 1.29
CA SER A 90 -7.69 -14.01 0.91
C SER A 90 -6.71 -13.41 1.91
N LEU A 91 -6.92 -12.17 2.34
CA LEU A 91 -6.07 -11.50 3.33
C LEU A 91 -6.09 -12.24 4.68
N GLN A 92 -7.27 -12.70 5.10
CA GLN A 92 -7.41 -13.51 6.31
C GLN A 92 -6.64 -14.82 6.22
N ASN A 93 -6.75 -15.54 5.10
CA ASN A 93 -6.00 -16.79 4.90
C ASN A 93 -4.49 -16.53 4.85
N THR A 94 -4.04 -15.47 4.19
CA THR A 94 -2.62 -15.10 4.15
C THR A 94 -2.09 -14.71 5.52
N MET A 95 -2.85 -13.95 6.32
CA MET A 95 -2.45 -13.64 7.70
C MET A 95 -2.45 -14.88 8.59
N LEU A 96 -3.38 -15.80 8.37
CA LEU A 96 -3.41 -17.06 9.11
C LEU A 96 -2.19 -17.93 8.77
N GLU A 97 -1.82 -18.02 7.50
CA GLU A 97 -0.58 -18.66 7.06
C GLU A 97 0.65 -17.97 7.67
N ALA A 98 0.61 -16.63 7.80
CA ALA A 98 1.65 -15.87 8.47
C ALA A 98 1.79 -16.22 9.97
N VAL A 99 0.67 -16.45 10.65
CA VAL A 99 0.66 -16.94 12.05
C VAL A 99 1.27 -18.34 12.15
N LEU A 100 0.93 -19.24 11.24
CA LEU A 100 1.45 -20.62 11.24
C LEU A 100 2.96 -20.71 10.99
N ARG A 101 3.49 -19.82 10.13
CA ARG A 101 4.90 -19.81 9.72
C ARG A 101 5.73 -18.74 10.43
N TYR A 102 5.16 -18.13 11.47
CA TYR A 102 5.75 -16.97 12.16
C TYR A 102 7.17 -17.22 12.68
N GLN A 103 7.48 -18.43 13.17
CA GLN A 103 8.82 -18.75 13.66
C GLN A 103 9.77 -19.30 12.58
N ASP A 104 9.22 -19.73 11.44
CA ASP A 104 10.01 -20.39 10.39
C ASP A 104 10.60 -19.39 9.40
N ASP A 105 10.02 -18.20 9.29
CA ASP A 105 10.41 -17.16 8.33
C ASP A 105 10.62 -15.80 9.04
N PRO A 106 11.87 -15.28 9.10
CA PRO A 106 12.18 -14.03 9.78
C PRO A 106 11.57 -12.81 9.09
N ASP A 107 11.37 -12.84 7.77
CA ASP A 107 10.77 -11.73 7.02
C ASP A 107 9.27 -11.65 7.35
N LEU A 108 8.60 -12.80 7.39
CA LEU A 108 7.20 -12.90 7.76
C LEU A 108 6.96 -12.47 9.20
N ARG A 109 7.86 -12.87 10.11
CA ARG A 109 7.87 -12.43 11.50
C ARG A 109 7.93 -10.92 11.62
N PHE A 110 8.89 -10.29 10.95
CA PHE A 110 9.06 -8.83 10.96
C PHE A 110 7.81 -8.13 10.44
N ILE A 111 7.27 -8.56 9.30
CA ILE A 111 6.07 -7.98 8.70
C ILE A 111 4.86 -8.13 9.64
N MET A 112 4.68 -9.31 10.24
CA MET A 112 3.56 -9.55 11.17
C MET A 112 3.67 -8.67 12.41
N ASP A 113 4.87 -8.54 12.98
CA ASP A 113 5.12 -7.70 14.16
C ASP A 113 4.80 -6.23 13.85
N GLU A 114 5.28 -5.72 12.71
CA GLU A 114 4.98 -4.35 12.26
C GLU A 114 3.49 -4.10 12.05
N ILE A 115 2.77 -5.06 11.47
CA ILE A 115 1.33 -4.94 11.28
C ILE A 115 0.60 -4.89 12.63
N GLN A 116 0.95 -5.79 13.55
CA GLN A 116 0.33 -5.87 14.88
C GLN A 116 0.55 -4.60 15.69
N MET A 117 1.78 -4.09 15.71
CA MET A 117 2.11 -2.82 16.37
C MET A 117 1.45 -1.62 15.69
N GLY A 118 1.49 -1.56 14.35
CA GLY A 118 0.96 -0.42 13.58
C GLY A 118 -0.55 -0.28 13.62
N LEU A 119 -1.28 -1.41 13.63
CA LEU A 119 -2.74 -1.42 13.71
C LEU A 119 -3.28 -1.63 15.13
N GLN A 120 -2.41 -1.92 16.10
CA GLN A 120 -2.77 -2.26 17.48
C GLN A 120 -3.74 -3.45 17.53
N CYS A 121 -3.35 -4.55 16.89
CA CYS A 121 -4.14 -5.77 16.73
C CYS A 121 -3.32 -7.03 17.05
N CYS A 122 -3.98 -8.17 17.24
CA CYS A 122 -3.32 -9.45 17.46
C CYS A 122 -4.02 -10.57 16.68
N GLY A 123 -3.24 -11.35 15.93
CA GLY A 123 -3.77 -12.41 15.05
C GLY A 123 -4.48 -11.89 13.79
N ALA A 124 -5.10 -12.78 13.03
CA ALA A 124 -5.78 -12.45 11.77
C ALA A 124 -7.19 -11.90 12.04
N GLU A 125 -8.04 -12.68 12.69
CA GLU A 125 -9.37 -12.29 13.16
C GLU A 125 -9.43 -12.06 14.67
N SER A 126 -8.61 -12.78 15.45
CA SER A 126 -8.56 -12.68 16.91
C SER A 126 -7.18 -13.07 17.43
N TYR A 127 -6.85 -12.60 18.64
CA TYR A 127 -5.65 -13.05 19.35
C TYR A 127 -5.60 -14.58 19.55
N GLN A 128 -6.77 -15.25 19.55
CA GLN A 128 -6.86 -16.71 19.66
C GLN A 128 -6.28 -17.46 18.46
N ASP A 129 -6.08 -16.79 17.32
CA ASP A 129 -5.49 -17.41 16.12
C ASP A 129 -4.09 -17.98 16.41
N TRP A 130 -3.40 -17.43 17.40
CA TRP A 130 -2.09 -17.90 17.86
C TRP A 130 -2.12 -19.32 18.44
N GLN A 131 -3.28 -19.85 18.84
CA GLN A 131 -3.42 -21.25 19.25
C GLN A 131 -3.12 -22.24 18.11
N MET A 132 -3.28 -21.81 16.85
CA MET A 132 -3.00 -22.64 15.68
C MET A 132 -1.48 -22.79 15.41
N ASN A 133 -0.67 -21.87 15.94
CA ASN A 133 0.78 -21.95 15.79
C ASN A 133 1.40 -22.95 16.77
N ILE A 134 2.27 -23.84 16.28
CA ILE A 134 2.84 -24.95 17.06
C ILE A 134 3.67 -24.51 18.28
N TYR A 135 4.22 -23.29 18.26
CA TYR A 135 5.04 -22.75 19.36
C TYR A 135 4.21 -22.01 20.43
N PHE A 136 3.05 -21.47 20.04
CA PHE A 136 2.18 -20.67 20.93
C PHE A 136 0.98 -21.46 21.46
N ASN A 137 0.66 -22.60 20.86
CA ASN A 137 -0.36 -23.51 21.36
C ASN A 137 -0.10 -23.89 22.84
N CYS A 138 -1.14 -23.87 23.68
CA CYS A 138 -1.02 -24.18 25.12
C CYS A 138 -0.54 -25.63 25.40
N SER A 139 -0.67 -26.54 24.44
CA SER A 139 -0.15 -27.92 24.53
C SER A 139 1.33 -28.03 24.17
N SER A 140 1.95 -26.95 23.71
CA SER A 140 3.35 -26.93 23.31
C SER A 140 4.26 -27.01 24.56
N PRO A 141 5.39 -27.73 24.50
CA PRO A 141 6.33 -27.80 25.63
C PRO A 141 7.23 -26.56 25.74
N GLY A 142 7.14 -25.61 24.80
CA GLY A 142 8.01 -24.43 24.74
C GLY A 142 7.63 -23.34 25.73
N VAL A 143 8.59 -22.44 26.03
CA VAL A 143 8.36 -21.29 26.92
C VAL A 143 7.30 -20.32 26.42
N GLN A 144 7.06 -20.30 25.10
CA GLN A 144 6.06 -19.44 24.45
C GLN A 144 4.65 -20.07 24.43
N ALA A 145 4.50 -21.28 24.99
CA ALA A 145 3.23 -21.96 25.03
C ALA A 145 2.17 -21.14 25.76
N CYS A 146 0.95 -21.20 25.24
CA CYS A 146 -0.19 -20.46 25.76
C CYS A 146 0.00 -18.93 25.77
N GLY A 147 0.88 -18.42 24.92
CA GLY A 147 1.15 -16.98 24.80
C GLY A 147 0.85 -16.42 23.41
N VAL A 148 1.13 -15.13 23.26
CA VAL A 148 1.14 -14.40 21.98
C VAL A 148 2.48 -13.68 21.82
N PRO A 149 2.85 -13.24 20.60
CA PRO A 149 4.05 -12.43 20.42
C PRO A 149 3.98 -11.10 21.15
N ALA A 150 5.16 -10.53 21.46
CA ALA A 150 5.28 -9.25 22.14
C ALA A 150 4.69 -8.07 21.33
N SER A 151 4.61 -8.20 20.01
CA SER A 151 3.98 -7.22 19.10
C SER A 151 2.46 -7.09 19.31
N CYS A 152 1.81 -8.07 19.95
CA CYS A 152 0.40 -8.00 20.36
C CYS A 152 0.15 -7.17 21.63
N CYS A 153 1.19 -6.75 22.34
CA CYS A 153 1.02 -6.06 23.62
C CYS A 153 0.65 -4.60 23.43
N LEU A 154 -0.23 -4.08 24.29
CA LEU A 154 -0.68 -2.68 24.24
C LEU A 154 0.47 -1.70 24.48
N ASN A 155 1.41 -2.09 25.36
CA ASN A 155 2.63 -1.36 25.64
C ASN A 155 3.82 -2.27 25.33
N PRO A 156 4.25 -2.36 24.06
CA PRO A 156 5.36 -3.23 23.66
C PRO A 156 6.71 -2.74 24.24
N LEU A 157 6.76 -1.51 24.78
CA LEU A 157 7.90 -0.91 25.44
C LEU A 157 7.58 -0.65 26.91
N GLU A 158 8.26 -1.35 27.82
CA GLU A 158 8.27 -1.01 29.24
C GLU A 158 9.21 0.19 29.46
N ASN A 159 8.68 1.28 30.03
CA ASN A 159 9.39 2.55 30.23
C ASN A 159 10.03 3.19 28.97
N GLY A 160 9.60 2.79 27.77
CA GLY A 160 10.06 3.38 26.50
C GLY A 160 11.46 2.93 26.03
N THR A 161 12.15 2.08 26.79
CA THR A 161 13.53 1.65 26.47
C THR A 161 13.73 0.13 26.44
N ILE A 162 12.84 -0.65 27.04
CA ILE A 162 12.97 -2.12 27.10
C ILE A 162 11.75 -2.73 26.42
N THR A 163 11.95 -3.63 25.47
CA THR A 163 10.83 -4.38 24.89
C THR A 163 10.21 -5.26 25.98
N ASN A 164 8.93 -5.05 26.28
CA ASN A 164 8.18 -5.92 27.18
C ASN A 164 7.94 -7.23 26.44
N SER A 165 8.95 -8.10 26.42
CA SER A 165 8.80 -9.41 25.80
C SER A 165 7.91 -10.34 26.64
N GLN A 166 7.61 -9.98 27.89
CA GLN A 166 6.94 -10.83 28.87
C GLN A 166 5.40 -10.70 28.90
N CYS A 167 4.85 -9.58 28.42
CA CYS A 167 3.40 -9.32 28.41
C CYS A 167 2.56 -10.39 27.67
N GLY A 168 3.14 -11.03 26.65
CA GLY A 168 2.43 -12.05 25.86
C GLY A 168 2.42 -13.44 26.47
N PHE A 169 3.20 -13.70 27.54
CA PHE A 169 3.29 -15.04 28.12
C PHE A 169 2.01 -15.41 28.87
N GLY A 170 1.49 -16.61 28.60
CA GLY A 170 0.27 -17.10 29.25
C GLY A 170 -1.03 -16.38 28.84
N ALA A 171 -0.96 -15.41 27.93
CA ALA A 171 -2.09 -14.56 27.56
C ALA A 171 -3.26 -15.35 26.93
N LEU A 172 -3.01 -16.48 26.27
CA LEU A 172 -4.07 -17.34 25.73
C LEU A 172 -4.81 -18.15 26.81
N GLY A 173 -4.22 -18.28 28.00
CA GLY A 173 -4.81 -18.98 29.15
C GLY A 173 -5.53 -18.06 30.13
N MET A 174 -5.46 -16.74 29.95
CA MET A 174 -6.12 -15.74 30.79
C MET A 174 -7.60 -15.58 30.41
N GLU A 175 -8.41 -15.08 31.34
CA GLU A 175 -9.75 -14.62 31.01
C GLU A 175 -9.67 -13.37 30.11
N GLU A 176 -10.60 -13.24 29.16
CA GLU A 176 -10.61 -12.15 28.18
C GLU A 176 -10.60 -10.76 28.84
N PHE A 177 -11.25 -10.63 30.00
CA PHE A 177 -11.29 -9.39 30.79
C PHE A 177 -9.93 -9.00 31.37
N GLU A 178 -9.05 -9.95 31.66
CA GLU A 178 -7.70 -9.70 32.13
C GLU A 178 -6.77 -9.42 30.93
N ALA A 179 -6.90 -10.23 29.87
CA ALA A 179 -6.11 -10.12 28.65
C ALA A 179 -6.28 -8.75 27.93
N GLN A 180 -7.49 -8.18 27.89
CA GLN A 180 -7.74 -6.86 27.28
C GLN A 180 -6.94 -5.70 27.87
N SER A 181 -6.41 -5.85 29.09
CA SER A 181 -5.62 -4.81 29.77
C SER A 181 -4.13 -4.89 29.45
N ILE A 182 -3.69 -5.97 28.81
CA ILE A 182 -2.28 -6.29 28.56
C ILE A 182 -2.02 -6.39 27.05
N ILE A 183 -2.93 -7.01 26.29
CA ILE A 183 -2.80 -7.28 24.86
C ILE A 183 -3.98 -6.77 24.05
N SER A 184 -3.76 -6.55 22.75
CA SER A 184 -4.82 -6.28 21.79
C SER A 184 -5.61 -7.55 21.48
N LEU A 185 -6.90 -7.60 21.80
CA LEU A 185 -7.74 -8.78 21.51
C LEU A 185 -8.22 -8.85 20.06
N GLY A 186 -8.35 -7.70 19.39
CA GLY A 186 -8.93 -7.64 18.05
C GLY A 186 -7.95 -8.08 16.96
N GLY A 187 -8.43 -8.84 15.98
CA GLY A 187 -7.64 -9.23 14.82
C GLY A 187 -7.29 -8.10 13.87
N CYS A 188 -6.21 -8.31 13.12
CA CYS A 188 -5.67 -7.31 12.20
C CYS A 188 -6.52 -7.09 10.95
N VAL A 189 -7.18 -8.12 10.41
CA VAL A 189 -8.05 -7.97 9.23
C VAL A 189 -9.26 -7.05 9.50
N PRO A 190 -10.05 -7.24 10.57
CA PRO A 190 -11.15 -6.33 10.88
C PRO A 190 -10.66 -4.94 11.31
N GLN A 191 -9.49 -4.83 11.94
CA GLN A 191 -8.89 -3.57 12.32
C GLN A 191 -8.42 -2.76 11.11
N LEU A 192 -7.73 -3.39 10.16
CA LEU A 192 -7.37 -2.80 8.87
C LEU A 192 -8.61 -2.30 8.12
N SER A 193 -9.67 -3.11 8.10
CA SER A 193 -10.94 -2.73 7.49
C SER A 193 -11.56 -1.49 8.14
N ARG A 194 -11.45 -1.34 9.47
CA ARG A 194 -11.90 -0.15 10.21
C ARG A 194 -11.02 1.06 9.91
N TRP A 195 -9.71 0.87 9.91
CA TRP A 195 -8.73 1.91 9.58
C TRP A 195 -8.99 2.48 8.17
N LEU A 196 -9.17 1.61 7.18
CA LEU A 196 -9.48 1.99 5.80
C LEU A 196 -10.80 2.77 5.70
N ARG A 197 -11.84 2.36 6.44
CA ARG A 197 -13.12 3.10 6.47
C ARG A 197 -12.99 4.47 7.13
N GLY A 198 -12.19 4.58 8.20
CA GLY A 198 -11.92 5.85 8.87
C GLY A 198 -11.19 6.84 7.96
N HIS A 199 -10.24 6.35 7.15
CA HIS A 199 -9.44 7.17 6.22
C HIS A 199 -10.08 7.32 4.83
N ARG A 200 -11.27 6.76 4.60
CA ARG A 200 -11.98 6.84 3.31
C ARG A 200 -12.17 8.28 2.81
N GLY A 201 -12.38 9.23 3.73
CA GLY A 201 -12.52 10.66 3.39
C GLY A 201 -11.25 11.24 2.77
N VAL A 202 -10.08 10.92 3.34
CA VAL A 202 -8.76 11.34 2.82
C VAL A 202 -8.50 10.72 1.44
N LEU A 203 -8.81 9.43 1.29
CA LEU A 203 -8.69 8.74 0.01
C LEU A 203 -9.58 9.41 -1.05
N SER A 204 -10.84 9.72 -0.72
CA SER A 204 -11.73 10.41 -1.66
C SER A 204 -11.27 11.83 -2.01
N ALA A 205 -10.68 12.56 -1.05
CA ALA A 205 -10.18 13.90 -1.29
C ALA A 205 -9.02 13.90 -2.30
N TYR A 206 -8.10 12.94 -2.20
CA TYR A 206 -7.02 12.75 -3.17
C TYR A 206 -7.55 12.55 -4.59
N PHE A 207 -8.54 11.67 -4.78
CA PHE A 207 -9.15 11.46 -6.10
C PHE A 207 -9.85 12.72 -6.63
N CYS A 208 -10.51 13.49 -5.76
CA CYS A 208 -11.12 14.77 -6.14
C CYS A 208 -10.07 15.80 -6.57
N GLU A 209 -8.93 15.88 -5.90
CA GLU A 209 -7.84 16.80 -6.24
C GLU A 209 -7.23 16.47 -7.62
N VAL A 210 -6.96 15.20 -7.88
CA VAL A 210 -6.46 14.72 -9.18
C VAL A 210 -7.46 15.02 -10.30
N ALA A 211 -8.76 14.81 -10.05
CA ALA A 211 -9.80 15.14 -11.02
C ALA A 211 -9.90 16.66 -11.27
N LEU A 212 -9.83 17.48 -10.23
CA LEU A 212 -9.92 18.94 -10.33
C LEU A 212 -8.73 19.54 -11.07
N SER A 213 -7.51 19.09 -10.75
CA SER A 213 -6.29 19.55 -11.42
C SER A 213 -6.29 19.20 -12.92
N PHE A 214 -6.79 18.03 -13.28
CA PHE A 214 -7.00 17.67 -14.68
C PHE A 214 -8.06 18.54 -15.39
N GLN A 215 -9.18 18.83 -14.70
CA GLN A 215 -10.25 19.69 -15.22
C GLN A 215 -9.76 21.13 -15.46
N LEU A 216 -8.98 21.68 -14.52
CA LEU A 216 -8.39 23.02 -14.63
C LEU A 216 -7.40 23.10 -15.79
N GLY A 217 -6.51 22.12 -15.92
CA GLY A 217 -5.58 22.04 -17.05
C GLY A 217 -6.28 21.89 -18.41
N SER A 218 -7.43 21.20 -18.45
CA SER A 218 -8.25 21.10 -19.66
C SER A 218 -8.98 22.42 -19.98
N ARG A 219 -9.40 23.17 -18.97
CA ARG A 219 -10.12 24.44 -19.12
C ARG A 219 -9.21 25.57 -19.61
N GLU A 220 -7.96 25.63 -19.16
CA GLU A 220 -6.95 26.57 -19.69
C GLU A 220 -6.66 26.31 -21.17
N LYS A 221 -6.55 25.04 -21.59
CA LYS A 221 -6.39 24.70 -23.02
C LYS A 221 -7.63 25.03 -23.86
N GLY A 222 -8.83 24.88 -23.29
CA GLY A 222 -10.08 25.29 -23.93
C GLY A 222 -10.19 26.81 -24.13
N TRP A 223 -9.72 27.60 -23.16
CA TRP A 223 -9.67 29.06 -23.27
C TRP A 223 -8.66 29.51 -24.34
N ASN A 224 -7.46 28.92 -24.35
CA ASN A 224 -6.42 29.22 -25.35
C ASN A 224 -6.83 28.80 -26.79
N HIS A 225 -7.72 27.81 -26.95
CA HIS A 225 -8.30 27.45 -28.25
C HIS A 225 -9.49 28.34 -28.65
N ALA A 226 -10.29 28.82 -27.69
CA ALA A 226 -11.37 29.77 -27.95
C ALA A 226 -10.82 31.14 -28.39
N GLU A 227 -9.68 31.57 -27.83
CA GLU A 227 -9.02 32.83 -28.20
C GLU A 227 -8.30 32.74 -29.56
N LYS A 228 -7.95 31.53 -30.02
CA LYS A 228 -7.44 31.26 -31.38
C LYS A 228 -8.52 30.90 -32.40
N SER A 229 -9.81 31.03 -32.06
CA SER A 229 -10.88 30.91 -33.05
C SER A 229 -11.11 32.28 -33.70
N PRO A 230 -10.71 32.53 -34.96
CA PRO A 230 -11.10 33.75 -35.63
C PRO A 230 -12.63 33.73 -35.80
N SER A 231 -13.31 34.75 -35.27
CA SER A 231 -14.66 35.11 -35.71
C SER A 231 -14.57 35.50 -37.19
N CYS A 232 -14.77 34.54 -38.08
CA CYS A 232 -14.98 34.82 -39.51
C CYS A 232 -16.41 35.29 -39.72
N THR A 233 -16.70 36.53 -39.33
CA THR A 233 -17.83 37.29 -39.90
C THR A 233 -17.30 38.19 -41.01
N GLY A 234 -17.51 37.76 -42.25
CA GLY A 234 -17.51 38.62 -43.45
C GLY A 234 -16.15 39.18 -43.88
N ARG A 235 -15.73 38.82 -45.10
CA ARG A 235 -14.69 39.45 -45.95
C ARG A 235 -13.79 40.48 -45.23
N GLU A 236 -12.59 40.07 -44.85
CA GLU A 236 -11.31 40.67 -45.27
C GLU A 236 -10.12 39.95 -44.60
N LEU A 237 -8.95 40.11 -45.22
CA LEU A 237 -7.74 39.30 -45.06
C LEU A 237 -7.18 39.28 -43.63
N CYS A 238 -6.77 38.10 -43.15
CA CYS A 238 -5.91 37.95 -41.97
C CYS A 238 -4.48 37.57 -42.40
N TRP A 239 -3.49 38.39 -42.00
CA TRP A 239 -2.06 38.06 -42.03
C TRP A 239 -1.57 37.74 -40.60
N PRO A 240 -0.62 36.82 -40.40
CA PRO A 240 -0.10 36.48 -39.09
C PRO A 240 1.02 37.46 -38.66
N HIS A 241 0.99 37.84 -37.38
CA HIS A 241 2.16 38.25 -36.62
C HIS A 241 2.35 37.27 -35.46
#